data_AF-A0AA46V6H9-F1
#
_entry.id   AF-A0AA46V6H9-F1
#
_cell.length_a   1.000
_cell.length_b   1.000
_cell.length_c   1.000
_cell.angle_alpha   90.00
_cell.angle_beta   90.00
_cell.angle_gamma   90.00
#
_symmetry.space_group_name_H-M   'P 1'
#
loop_
_entity.id
_entity.type
_entity.pdbx_description
1 polymer ?
#
loop_
_entity_poly.entity_id
_entity_poly.type
_entity_poly.pdbx_seq_one_letter_code
_entity_poly.pdbx_strand_id
1 'polypeptide(L)'
;MSTARHLATLEQLCARPFVDEGSVRSAPEGSTGPGFHLALLARSGAPAGERAAVAEEFAALREALAVVLEVRWGPAEHVSLWSAFLRAEEARIAGTGEVVEEPWRSLCASVPDVLLWRRPDRWIALGTAERETEQPLRLLALATAVDPP
;
A
#
# COMPACT_ATOMS: atom_id res chain seq x y z
N MET A 1 -7.82 17.65 3.70
CA MET A 1 -7.48 17.25 2.31
C MET A 1 -8.71 16.62 1.67
N SER A 2 -8.98 16.84 0.38
CA SER A 2 -10.20 16.32 -0.27
C SER A 2 -9.97 14.94 -0.91
N THR A 3 -11.00 14.09 -0.87
CA THR A 3 -11.06 12.78 -1.54
C THR A 3 -10.67 12.87 -3.02
N ALA A 4 -11.00 13.98 -3.70
CA ALA A 4 -10.64 14.24 -5.09
C ALA A 4 -9.12 14.21 -5.34
N ARG A 5 -8.30 14.71 -4.39
CA ARG A 5 -6.84 14.66 -4.53
C ARG A 5 -6.31 13.23 -4.42
N HIS A 6 -6.83 12.44 -3.48
CA HIS A 6 -6.43 11.03 -3.34
C HIS A 6 -6.79 10.23 -4.59
N LEU A 7 -7.97 10.48 -5.17
CA LEU A 7 -8.40 9.85 -6.42
C LEU A 7 -7.50 10.25 -7.59
N ALA A 8 -7.14 11.53 -7.72
CA ALA A 8 -6.22 11.97 -8.76
C ALA A 8 -4.84 11.29 -8.64
N THR A 9 -4.33 11.13 -7.42
CA THR A 9 -3.08 10.38 -7.18
C THR A 9 -3.21 8.91 -7.56
N LEU A 10 -4.32 8.25 -7.20
CA LEU A 10 -4.62 6.87 -7.59
C LEU A 10 -4.74 6.69 -9.11
N GLU A 11 -5.40 7.62 -9.79
CA GLU A 11 -5.53 7.62 -11.25
C GLU A 11 -4.17 7.81 -11.92
N GLN A 12 -3.33 8.73 -11.40
CA GLN A 12 -1.97 8.93 -11.89
C GLN A 12 -1.12 7.67 -11.70
N LEU A 13 -1.23 7.02 -10.54
CA LEU A 13 -0.55 5.75 -10.26
C LEU A 13 -0.96 4.65 -11.26
N CYS A 14 -2.26 4.60 -11.57
CA CYS A 14 -2.84 3.67 -12.53
C CYS A 14 -2.43 3.93 -13.98
N ALA A 15 -2.20 5.19 -14.37
CA ALA A 15 -1.84 5.58 -15.73
C ALA A 15 -0.34 5.52 -15.99
N ARG A 16 0.48 5.54 -14.93
CA ARG A 16 1.95 5.55 -15.08
C ARG A 16 2.44 4.19 -15.58
N PRO A 17 3.28 4.15 -16.63
CA PRO A 17 3.91 2.90 -17.05
C PRO A 17 4.88 2.41 -15.98
N PHE A 18 5.03 1.09 -15.85
CA PHE A 18 6.12 0.53 -15.08
C PHE A 18 7.43 0.69 -15.83
N VAL A 19 8.52 0.73 -15.08
CA VAL A 19 9.86 0.61 -15.65
C VAL A 19 10.28 -0.84 -15.43
N ASP A 20 10.94 -1.46 -16.41
CA ASP A 20 11.35 -2.86 -16.31
C ASP A 20 12.71 -3.03 -15.61
N GLU A 21 13.52 -1.96 -15.57
CA GLU A 21 14.89 -1.99 -15.04
C GLU A 21 15.21 -0.79 -14.13
N GLY A 22 16.11 -1.01 -13.17
CA GLY A 22 16.65 0.03 -12.28
C GLY A 22 16.51 -0.29 -10.80
N SER A 23 17.11 0.55 -9.96
CA SER A 23 16.98 0.45 -8.50
C SER A 23 15.67 1.06 -8.00
N VAL A 24 15.20 0.57 -6.86
CA VAL A 24 14.08 1.20 -6.14
C VAL A 24 14.47 2.62 -5.76
N ARG A 25 13.65 3.58 -6.18
CA ARG A 25 13.76 4.98 -5.79
C ARG A 25 12.70 5.28 -4.74
N SER A 26 13.13 5.69 -3.56
CA SER A 26 12.27 6.06 -2.45
C SER A 26 12.30 7.56 -2.23
N ALA A 27 11.12 8.14 -2.05
CA ALA A 27 10.88 9.55 -1.73
C ALA A 27 9.88 9.65 -0.56
N PRO A 28 9.79 10.80 0.13
CA PRO A 28 8.82 11.00 1.20
C PRO A 28 7.36 10.73 0.79
N GLU A 29 7.06 10.93 -0.50
CA GLU A 29 5.75 10.77 -1.12
C GLU A 29 5.47 9.34 -1.61
N GLY A 30 6.46 8.44 -1.59
CA GLY A 30 6.29 7.07 -2.09
C GLY A 30 7.57 6.44 -2.63
N SER A 31 7.47 5.21 -3.12
CA SER A 31 8.59 4.50 -3.76
C SER A 31 8.20 4.01 -5.16
N THR A 32 9.17 3.90 -6.05
CA THR A 32 8.98 3.36 -7.39
C THR A 32 10.13 2.44 -7.73
N GLY A 33 9.83 1.33 -8.39
CA GLY A 33 10.82 0.35 -8.79
C GLY A 33 10.36 -0.47 -9.98
N PRO A 34 11.14 -1.49 -10.36
CA PRO A 34 10.78 -2.39 -11.44
C PRO A 34 9.41 -3.02 -11.21
N GLY A 35 8.47 -2.81 -12.14
CA GLY A 35 7.13 -3.39 -12.04
C GLY A 35 6.20 -2.80 -10.97
N PHE A 36 6.57 -1.72 -10.26
CA PHE A 36 5.67 -1.12 -9.25
C PHE A 36 5.83 0.39 -8.99
N HIS A 37 4.74 0.98 -8.48
CA HIS A 37 4.68 2.34 -7.93
C HIS A 37 3.90 2.31 -6.61
N LEU A 38 4.50 2.80 -5.54
CA LEU A 38 3.90 3.03 -4.23
C LEU A 38 3.75 4.54 -4.01
N ALA A 39 2.58 4.99 -3.58
CA ALA A 39 2.30 6.38 -3.27
C ALA A 39 1.70 6.54 -1.87
N LEU A 40 2.11 7.61 -1.20
CA LEU A 40 1.51 8.11 0.02
C LEU A 40 0.30 8.97 -0.32
N LEU A 41 -0.89 8.52 0.08
CA LEU A 41 -2.12 9.28 -0.11
C LEU A 41 -2.36 10.27 1.03
N ALA A 42 -2.18 9.82 2.27
CA ALA A 42 -2.36 10.62 3.46
C ALA A 42 -1.37 10.20 4.55
N ARG A 43 -0.98 11.14 5.41
CA ARG A 43 -0.14 10.91 6.60
C ARG A 43 -0.75 11.67 7.78
N SER A 44 -0.86 10.99 8.92
CA SER A 44 -1.31 11.62 10.15
C SER A 44 -0.29 12.66 10.63
N GLY A 45 -0.79 13.83 11.03
CA GLY A 45 -0.01 14.84 11.75
C GLY A 45 -0.27 14.84 13.26
N ALA A 46 -1.10 13.91 13.75
CA ALA A 46 -1.52 13.89 15.14
C ALA A 46 -0.41 13.38 16.07
N PRO A 47 -0.37 13.86 17.32
CA PRO A 47 0.57 13.37 18.33
C PRO A 47 0.31 11.90 18.69
N ALA A 48 1.33 11.20 19.20
CA ALA A 48 1.27 9.77 19.49
C ALA A 48 0.11 9.35 20.43
N GLY A 49 -0.36 10.24 21.30
CA GLY A 49 -1.47 9.99 22.24
C GLY A 49 -2.86 9.88 21.59
N GLU A 50 -3.02 10.29 20.34
CA GLU A 50 -4.32 10.28 19.63
C GLU A 50 -4.41 9.15 18.57
N ARG A 51 -3.48 8.19 18.60
CA ARG A 51 -3.35 7.15 17.56
C ARG A 51 -4.65 6.38 17.31
N ALA A 52 -5.44 6.09 18.33
CA ALA A 52 -6.70 5.35 18.17
C ALA A 52 -7.75 6.14 17.36
N ALA A 53 -7.96 7.42 17.69
CA ALA A 53 -8.88 8.28 16.94
C ALA A 53 -8.41 8.46 15.49
N VAL A 54 -7.10 8.64 15.30
CA VAL A 54 -6.51 8.73 13.95
C VAL A 54 -6.66 7.42 13.18
N ALA A 55 -6.56 6.26 13.84
CA ALA A 55 -6.76 4.97 13.19
C ALA A 55 -8.20 4.84 12.65
N GLU A 56 -9.19 5.28 13.43
CA GLU A 56 -10.59 5.34 12.99
C GLU A 56 -10.78 6.29 11.80
N GLU A 57 -10.16 7.48 11.83
CA GLU A 57 -10.21 8.42 10.70
C GLU A 57 -9.59 7.84 9.43
N PHE A 58 -8.46 7.13 9.55
CA PHE A 58 -7.79 6.49 8.41
C PHE A 58 -8.57 5.28 7.89
N ALA A 59 -9.21 4.50 8.78
CA ALA A 59 -10.11 3.43 8.39
C ALA A 59 -11.32 3.99 7.61
N ALA A 60 -11.96 5.03 8.11
CA ALA A 60 -13.07 5.71 7.44
C ALA A 60 -12.66 6.31 6.10
N LEU A 61 -11.45 6.90 6.01
CA LEU A 61 -10.91 7.41 4.75
C LEU A 61 -10.66 6.28 3.74
N ARG A 62 -10.11 5.15 4.20
CA ARG A 62 -9.86 3.97 3.36
C ARG A 62 -11.18 3.42 2.82
N GLU A 63 -12.20 3.29 3.65
CA GLU A 63 -13.53 2.83 3.26
C GLU A 63 -14.21 3.80 2.29
N ALA A 64 -14.15 5.12 2.55
CA ALA A 64 -14.71 6.11 1.65
C ALA A 64 -14.06 6.07 0.26
N LEU A 65 -12.74 5.83 0.19
CA LEU A 65 -12.05 5.61 -1.08
C LEU A 65 -12.47 4.29 -1.73
N ALA A 66 -12.59 3.21 -0.95
CA ALA A 66 -13.01 1.91 -1.44
C ALA A 66 -14.37 1.98 -2.14
N VAL A 67 -15.36 2.65 -1.54
CA VAL A 67 -16.70 2.86 -2.12
C VAL A 67 -16.63 3.58 -3.48
N VAL A 68 -15.80 4.61 -3.58
CA VAL A 68 -15.65 5.35 -4.85
C VAL A 68 -14.93 4.52 -5.91
N LEU A 69 -13.92 3.74 -5.50
CA LEU A 69 -13.17 2.88 -6.39
C LEU A 69 -14.00 1.68 -6.85
N GLU A 70 -14.89 1.17 -6.01
CA GLU A 70 -15.78 0.06 -6.34
C GLU A 70 -16.72 0.40 -7.51
N VAL A 71 -17.25 1.62 -7.54
CA VAL A 71 -18.06 2.12 -8.67
C VAL A 71 -17.27 2.15 -9.98
N ARG A 72 -15.94 2.32 -9.92
CA ARG A 72 -15.09 2.51 -11.10
C ARG A 72 -14.42 1.22 -11.57
N TRP A 73 -13.98 0.39 -10.64
CA TRP A 73 -13.12 -0.77 -10.88
C TRP A 73 -13.78 -2.10 -10.47
N GLY A 74 -14.95 -2.05 -9.84
CA GLY A 74 -15.61 -3.22 -9.26
C GLY A 74 -15.17 -3.52 -7.83
N PRO A 75 -15.72 -4.60 -7.23
CA PRO A 75 -15.49 -4.93 -5.83
C PRO A 75 -14.00 -5.18 -5.55
N ALA A 76 -13.56 -4.70 -4.39
CA ALA A 76 -12.21 -4.97 -3.89
C ALA A 76 -12.17 -6.34 -3.20
N GLU A 77 -11.07 -7.07 -3.38
CA GLU A 77 -10.75 -8.22 -2.55
C GLU A 77 -9.99 -7.77 -1.30
N HIS A 78 -10.36 -8.28 -0.13
CA HIS A 78 -9.63 -7.99 1.11
C HIS A 78 -8.56 -9.05 1.33
N VAL A 79 -7.30 -8.64 1.26
CA VAL A 79 -6.14 -9.54 1.38
C VAL A 79 -5.33 -9.18 2.63
N SER A 80 -5.15 -10.16 3.52
CA SER A 80 -4.25 -10.04 4.66
C SER A 80 -2.80 -10.26 4.22
N LEU A 81 -1.91 -9.37 4.61
CA LEU A 81 -0.46 -9.48 4.37
C LEU A 81 0.29 -10.17 5.52
N TRP A 82 -0.43 -10.72 6.51
CA TRP A 82 0.18 -11.32 7.69
C TRP A 82 1.08 -12.52 7.37
N SER A 83 0.64 -13.43 6.48
CA SER A 83 1.44 -14.58 6.05
C SER A 83 2.71 -14.14 5.32
N ALA A 84 2.59 -13.18 4.40
CA ALA A 84 3.73 -12.59 3.69
C ALA A 84 4.72 -11.94 4.67
N PHE A 85 4.22 -11.19 5.65
CA PHE A 85 5.05 -10.59 6.69
C PHE A 85 5.84 -11.63 7.49
N LEU A 86 5.20 -12.72 7.94
CA LEU A 86 5.87 -13.78 8.68
C LEU A 86 6.96 -14.47 7.83
N ARG A 87 6.66 -14.80 6.57
CA ARG A 87 7.67 -15.39 5.65
C ARG A 87 8.86 -14.46 5.44
N ALA A 88 8.61 -13.16 5.27
CA ALA A 88 9.66 -12.17 5.11
C ALA A 88 10.55 -12.03 6.37
N GLU A 89 9.95 -12.04 7.57
CA GLU A 89 10.71 -12.00 8.83
C GLU A 89 11.48 -13.29 9.09
N GLU A 90 10.90 -14.45 8.78
CA GLU A 90 11.58 -15.74 8.91
C GLU A 90 12.79 -15.82 7.97
N ALA A 91 12.63 -15.43 6.69
CA ALA A 91 13.72 -15.33 5.73
C ALA A 91 14.83 -14.36 6.20
N ARG A 92 14.45 -13.22 6.77
CA ARG A 92 15.39 -12.24 7.34
C ARG A 92 16.20 -12.82 8.51
N ILE A 93 15.57 -13.61 9.38
CA ILE A 93 16.22 -14.22 10.56
C ILE A 93 17.09 -15.41 10.16
N ALA A 94 16.59 -16.29 9.29
CA ALA A 94 17.27 -17.51 8.88
C ALA A 94 18.37 -17.27 7.82
N GLY A 95 18.38 -16.09 7.19
CA GLY A 95 19.26 -15.79 6.06
C GLY A 95 18.94 -16.64 4.81
N THR A 96 17.74 -17.21 4.75
CA THR A 96 17.26 -18.04 3.64
C THR A 96 16.50 -17.20 2.64
N GLY A 97 16.63 -17.54 1.35
CA GLY A 97 16.10 -16.75 0.24
C GLY A 97 14.67 -17.11 -0.17
N GLU A 98 13.77 -17.47 0.74
CA GLU A 98 12.34 -17.53 0.34
C GLU A 98 11.81 -16.09 0.31
N VAL A 99 11.83 -15.53 -0.89
CA VAL A 99 11.76 -14.09 -1.08
C VAL A 99 10.32 -13.70 -1.36
N VAL A 100 9.63 -13.11 -0.36
CA VAL A 100 8.52 -12.22 -0.69
C VAL A 100 9.10 -11.16 -1.62
N GLU A 101 8.59 -11.09 -2.85
CA GLU A 101 9.12 -10.19 -3.87
C GLU A 101 8.76 -8.73 -3.54
N GLU A 102 9.57 -7.80 -4.04
CA GLU A 102 9.09 -6.42 -4.08
C GLU A 102 7.93 -6.34 -5.09
N PRO A 103 6.91 -5.51 -4.83
CA PRO A 103 6.78 -4.53 -3.74
C PRO A 103 6.14 -5.09 -2.46
N TRP A 104 5.70 -6.34 -2.47
CA TRP A 104 4.93 -6.94 -1.38
C TRP A 104 5.73 -7.05 -0.09
N ARG A 105 7.04 -7.29 -0.19
CA ARG A 105 7.96 -7.31 0.96
C ARG A 105 7.95 -6.00 1.72
N SER A 106 8.14 -4.88 1.01
CA SER A 106 8.12 -3.55 1.61
C SER A 106 6.73 -3.22 2.17
N LEU A 107 5.67 -3.62 1.47
CA LEU A 107 4.31 -3.31 1.89
C LEU A 107 3.90 -4.07 3.15
N CYS A 108 4.13 -5.39 3.22
CA CYS A 108 3.73 -6.23 4.35
C CYS A 108 4.46 -5.89 5.66
N ALA A 109 5.65 -5.27 5.57
CA ALA A 109 6.39 -4.78 6.73
C ALA A 109 5.65 -3.67 7.50
N SER A 110 4.83 -2.87 6.81
CA SER A 110 4.16 -1.70 7.40
C SER A 110 2.64 -1.80 7.41
N VAL A 111 2.06 -2.50 6.44
CA VAL A 111 0.62 -2.64 6.22
C VAL A 111 0.15 -4.05 6.61
N PRO A 112 -0.87 -4.20 7.47
CA PRO A 112 -1.38 -5.52 7.86
C PRO A 112 -2.28 -6.15 6.81
N ASP A 113 -3.11 -5.36 6.14
CA ASP A 113 -4.06 -5.81 5.12
C ASP A 113 -4.30 -4.74 4.05
N VAL A 114 -4.75 -5.18 2.88
CA VAL A 114 -5.04 -4.31 1.73
C VAL A 114 -6.37 -4.62 1.11
N LEU A 115 -7.01 -3.59 0.58
CA LEU A 115 -8.04 -3.72 -0.44
C LEU A 115 -7.35 -3.81 -1.79
N LEU A 116 -7.66 -4.87 -2.54
CA LEU A 116 -6.98 -5.24 -3.76
C LEU A 116 -7.95 -5.22 -4.94
N TRP A 117 -7.58 -4.55 -6.02
CA TRP A 117 -8.30 -4.57 -7.29
C TRP A 117 -7.41 -5.14 -8.39
N ARG A 118 -8.02 -5.98 -9.24
CA ARG A 118 -7.39 -6.46 -10.47
C ARG A 118 -7.79 -5.57 -11.64
N ARG A 119 -6.80 -4.97 -12.30
CA ARG A 119 -6.94 -4.38 -13.64
C ARG A 119 -6.30 -5.31 -14.67
N PRO A 120 -6.51 -5.16 -15.99
CA PRO A 120 -6.00 -6.11 -16.98
C PRO A 120 -4.48 -6.33 -16.92
N ASP A 121 -3.71 -5.29 -16.61
CA ASP A 121 -2.25 -5.27 -16.70
C ASP A 121 -1.55 -5.06 -15.34
N ARG A 122 -2.32 -4.86 -14.27
CA ARG A 122 -1.76 -4.55 -12.94
C ARG A 122 -2.73 -4.84 -11.80
N TRP A 123 -2.16 -4.94 -10.61
CA TRP A 123 -2.83 -4.94 -9.33
C TRP A 123 -2.78 -3.54 -8.73
N ILE A 124 -3.88 -3.12 -8.11
CA ILE A 124 -3.95 -1.90 -7.30
C ILE A 124 -4.27 -2.31 -5.87
N ALA A 125 -3.42 -1.95 -4.91
CA ALA A 125 -3.64 -2.22 -3.49
C ALA A 125 -3.77 -0.90 -2.71
N LEU A 126 -4.68 -0.86 -1.75
CA LEU A 126 -4.87 0.26 -0.82
C LEU A 126 -4.83 -0.26 0.61
N GLY A 127 -3.95 0.30 1.45
CA GLY A 127 -3.82 -0.13 2.84
C GLY A 127 -3.27 0.94 3.76
N THR A 128 -3.51 0.76 5.05
CA THR A 128 -3.05 1.67 6.11
C THR A 128 -1.79 1.10 6.74
N ALA A 129 -0.70 1.86 6.72
CA ALA A 129 0.53 1.51 7.41
C ALA A 129 0.39 1.82 8.90
N GLU A 130 0.09 0.79 9.69
CA GLU A 130 -0.19 0.89 11.12
C GLU A 130 0.69 0.00 12.00
N ARG A 131 1.45 -0.94 11.41
CA ARG A 131 2.32 -1.87 12.15
C ARG A 131 3.42 -1.14 12.94
N GLU A 132 3.90 -0.03 12.41
CA GLU A 132 4.94 0.79 13.05
C GLU A 132 4.29 1.79 14.02
N THR A 133 4.28 1.47 15.32
CA THR A 133 3.66 2.31 16.36
C THR A 133 4.36 3.65 16.55
N GLU A 134 5.67 3.69 16.33
CA GLU A 134 6.51 4.88 16.45
C GLU A 134 6.37 5.85 15.27
N GLN A 135 5.76 5.39 14.18
CA GLN A 135 5.58 6.21 12.99
C GLN A 135 4.14 6.70 12.86
N PRO A 136 3.93 7.89 12.26
CA PRO A 136 2.58 8.36 11.98
C PRO A 136 1.87 7.39 11.05
N LEU A 137 0.57 7.22 11.27
CA LEU A 137 -0.30 6.46 10.38
C LEU A 137 -0.24 7.02 8.97
N ARG A 138 -0.13 6.13 7.98
CA ARG A 138 -0.07 6.50 6.57
C ARG A 138 -1.08 5.67 5.78
N LEU A 139 -1.74 6.30 4.82
CA LEU A 139 -2.55 5.60 3.83
C LEU A 139 -1.71 5.47 2.56
N LEU A 140 -1.48 4.24 2.13
CA LEU A 140 -0.61 3.90 1.00
C LEU A 140 -1.42 3.29 -0.13
N ALA A 141 -1.07 3.64 -1.37
CA ALA A 141 -1.57 3.01 -2.57
C ALA A 141 -0.43 2.40 -3.37
N LEU A 142 -0.58 1.15 -3.78
CA LEU A 142 0.37 0.40 -4.60
C LEU A 142 -0.26 0.09 -5.95
N ALA A 143 0.48 0.31 -7.03
CA ALA A 143 0.22 -0.28 -8.35
C ALA A 143 1.38 -1.19 -8.68
N THR A 144 1.12 -2.43 -9.04
CA THR A 144 2.16 -3.41 -9.33
C THR A 144 1.75 -4.39 -10.42
N ALA A 145 2.71 -4.82 -11.24
CA ALA A 145 2.54 -5.96 -12.14
C ALA A 145 2.81 -7.31 -11.44
N VAL A 146 3.45 -7.28 -10.26
CA VAL A 146 3.80 -8.46 -9.48
C VAL A 146 2.57 -9.01 -8.77
N ASP A 147 2.31 -10.30 -8.92
CA ASP A 147 1.16 -10.97 -8.30
C ASP A 147 1.20 -10.91 -6.77
N PRO A 148 0.04 -10.82 -6.09
CA PRO A 148 -0.03 -10.80 -4.64
C PRO A 148 0.48 -12.12 -4.01
N PRO A 149 1.00 -12.06 -2.76
CA PRO A 149 1.66 -13.17 -2.07
C PRO A 149 0.74 -14.21 -1.43
#